data_AF-A0A2E2QI72-F1
#
_entry.id   AF-A0A2E2QI72-F1
#
_cell.length_a   1.000
_cell.length_b   1.000
_cell.length_c   1.000
_cell.angle_alpha   90.00
_cell.angle_beta   90.00
_cell.angle_gamma   90.00
#
_symmetry.space_group_name_H-M   'P 1'
#
loop_
_entity.id
_entity.type
_entity.pdbx_description
1 polymer ?
#
loop_
_entity_poly.entity_id
_entity_poly.type
_entity_poly.pdbx_seq_one_letter_code
_entity_poly.pdbx_strand_id
1 'polypeptide(L)'
;MASSEQGTPLGGLLGFIGLIAGLGFGAITFGSDNIVGVIICGVVVASVGAFVGNLIFRLLVVAVSIFATVISYNLRHEVAIAIYDEVKTNVQAQPAPKIYGTSRTNWEFCNHSNKPKVSIAISYLNNGNWISEGWWVINRGKCKTLSPSTSNRYFYYYANSGNIVWGGDTSICLHEHKKFRIGDIDCSPPYALRKFKKVDTKGKRGGGTNLTGG
;
A
#
# COMPACT_ATOMS: atom_id res chain seq x y z
N MET A 1 1.86 -48.01 23.03
CA MET A 1 1.76 -48.88 21.83
C MET A 1 0.36 -48.67 21.28
N ALA A 2 0.11 -48.19 20.08
CA ALA A 2 0.90 -48.25 18.85
C ALA A 2 0.71 -46.96 18.02
N SER A 3 1.71 -46.73 17.18
CA SER A 3 1.96 -45.57 16.33
C SER A 3 1.00 -45.51 15.14
N SER A 4 0.53 -44.30 14.81
CA SER A 4 -0.16 -44.00 13.55
C SER A 4 0.84 -43.43 12.55
N GLU A 5 1.23 -44.22 11.55
CA GLU A 5 1.98 -43.73 10.38
C GLU A 5 1.04 -43.50 9.20
N GLN A 6 1.20 -42.32 8.60
CA GLN A 6 0.47 -41.79 7.47
C GLN A 6 1.03 -42.38 6.16
N GLY A 7 0.19 -43.07 5.38
CA GLY A 7 0.50 -43.56 4.05
C GLY A 7 0.28 -42.49 2.96
N THR A 8 1.32 -42.23 2.18
CA THR A 8 1.40 -41.29 1.04
C THR A 8 0.43 -41.59 -0.11
N PRO A 9 -0.06 -40.58 -0.87
CA PRO A 9 -0.92 -40.79 -2.03
C PRO A 9 -0.07 -40.95 -3.30
N LEU A 10 0.44 -42.17 -3.55
CA LEU A 10 1.10 -42.52 -4.81
C LEU A 10 0.27 -43.53 -5.64
N GLY A 11 -1.06 -43.46 -5.55
CA GLY A 11 -1.99 -44.39 -6.22
C GLY A 11 -2.71 -43.87 -7.47
N GLY A 12 -2.46 -42.61 -7.88
CA GLY A 12 -3.27 -41.94 -8.91
C GLY A 12 -2.78 -42.05 -10.36
N LEU A 13 -1.53 -42.50 -10.59
CA LEU A 13 -0.91 -42.39 -11.92
C LEU A 13 -0.99 -43.66 -12.79
N LEU A 14 -1.41 -44.80 -12.22
CA LEU A 14 -1.57 -46.06 -12.97
C LEU A 14 -3.02 -46.38 -13.37
N GLY A 15 -4.01 -45.60 -12.90
CA GLY A 15 -5.43 -45.78 -13.23
C GLY A 15 -5.86 -45.19 -14.58
N PHE A 16 -5.03 -44.36 -15.23
CA PHE A 16 -5.40 -43.66 -16.47
C PHE A 16 -4.87 -44.30 -17.76
N ILE A 17 -4.00 -45.32 -17.68
CA ILE A 17 -3.51 -46.03 -18.89
C ILE A 17 -4.53 -47.10 -19.38
N GLY A 18 -5.56 -47.40 -18.59
CA GLY A 18 -6.58 -48.41 -18.92
C GLY A 18 -7.83 -47.90 -19.66
N LEU A 19 -7.92 -46.61 -20.03
CA LEU A 19 -9.16 -46.02 -20.60
C LEU A 19 -9.01 -45.50 -22.04
N ILE A 20 -8.05 -46.00 -22.82
CA ILE A 20 -7.95 -45.76 -24.27
C ILE A 20 -7.98 -47.10 -25.05
N ALA A 21 -8.62 -48.13 -24.49
CA ALA A 21 -8.84 -49.40 -25.18
C ALA A 21 -10.35 -49.71 -25.42
N GLY A 22 -11.25 -48.79 -25.06
CA GLY A 22 -12.70 -49.03 -25.01
C GLY A 22 -13.57 -48.14 -25.88
N LEU A 23 -13.02 -47.29 -26.73
CA LEU A 23 -13.81 -46.64 -27.79
C LEU A 23 -13.71 -47.53 -29.02
N GLY A 24 -14.75 -48.34 -29.22
CA GLY A 24 -14.92 -49.21 -30.37
C GLY A 24 -14.82 -48.42 -31.66
N PHE A 25 -13.62 -48.35 -32.23
CA PHE A 25 -13.45 -48.22 -33.67
C PHE A 25 -13.94 -49.54 -34.25
N GLY A 26 -15.21 -49.58 -34.64
CA GLY A 26 -15.67 -50.58 -35.59
C GLY A 26 -14.73 -50.51 -36.79
N ALA A 27 -13.91 -51.54 -36.98
CA ALA A 27 -12.96 -51.59 -38.07
C ALA A 27 -13.77 -51.48 -39.37
N ILE A 28 -13.70 -50.33 -40.03
CA ILE A 28 -14.29 -50.17 -41.36
C ILE A 28 -13.35 -50.92 -42.31
N THR A 29 -13.62 -52.20 -42.53
CA THR A 29 -12.86 -53.03 -43.46
C THR A 29 -13.25 -52.64 -44.87
N PHE A 30 -12.50 -51.72 -45.49
CA PHE A 30 -12.63 -51.44 -46.92
C PHE A 30 -11.90 -52.55 -47.69
N GLY A 31 -12.60 -53.24 -48.59
CA GLY A 31 -11.98 -54.21 -49.50
C GLY A 31 -10.90 -53.53 -50.33
N SER A 32 -9.77 -54.23 -50.52
CA SER A 32 -8.52 -53.72 -51.12
C SER A 32 -8.61 -53.21 -52.56
N ASP A 33 -9.77 -53.29 -53.20
CA ASP A 33 -9.95 -53.05 -54.65
C ASP A 33 -10.56 -51.67 -54.96
N ASN A 34 -10.87 -50.86 -53.94
CA ASN A 34 -11.44 -49.52 -54.10
C ASN A 34 -10.49 -48.43 -53.58
N ILE A 35 -9.59 -47.98 -54.46
CA ILE A 35 -8.58 -46.94 -54.19
C ILE A 35 -9.18 -45.64 -53.64
N VAL A 36 -10.40 -45.29 -54.05
CA VAL A 36 -11.09 -44.08 -53.58
C VAL A 36 -11.45 -44.21 -52.09
N GLY A 37 -11.88 -45.40 -51.65
CA GLY A 37 -12.19 -45.67 -50.24
C GLY A 37 -10.96 -45.57 -49.34
N VAL A 38 -9.81 -46.07 -49.80
CA VAL A 38 -8.53 -45.97 -49.08
C VAL A 38 -8.07 -44.52 -48.94
N ILE A 39 -8.19 -43.73 -50.02
CA ILE A 39 -7.84 -42.30 -50.00
C ILE A 39 -8.74 -41.52 -49.04
N ILE A 40 -10.05 -41.74 -49.08
CA ILE A 40 -10.99 -41.06 -48.18
C ILE A 40 -10.70 -41.42 -46.72
N CYS A 41 -10.47 -42.70 -46.41
CA CYS A 41 -10.12 -43.14 -45.07
C CYS A 41 -8.83 -42.47 -44.56
N GLY A 42 -7.79 -42.40 -45.39
CA GLY A 42 -6.53 -41.73 -45.04
C GLY A 42 -6.71 -40.24 -44.75
N VAL A 43 -7.50 -39.53 -45.57
CA VAL A 43 -7.80 -38.09 -45.37
C VAL A 43 -8.62 -37.85 -44.11
N VAL A 44 -9.61 -38.69 -43.83
CA VAL A 44 -10.44 -38.60 -42.61
C VAL A 44 -9.60 -38.87 -41.36
N VAL A 45 -8.76 -39.91 -41.36
CA VAL A 45 -7.88 -40.22 -40.22
C VAL A 45 -6.87 -39.10 -39.97
N ALA A 46 -6.27 -38.55 -41.02
CA ALA A 46 -5.31 -37.44 -40.89
C ALA A 46 -5.97 -36.15 -40.36
N SER A 47 -7.16 -35.80 -40.87
CA SER A 47 -7.87 -34.59 -40.44
C SER A 47 -8.40 -34.70 -39.01
N VAL A 48 -8.96 -35.85 -38.62
CA VAL A 48 -9.40 -36.10 -37.23
C VAL A 48 -8.19 -36.10 -36.28
N GLY A 49 -7.07 -36.73 -36.65
CA GLY A 49 -5.85 -36.74 -35.85
C GLY A 49 -5.28 -35.34 -35.61
N ALA A 50 -5.25 -34.50 -36.66
CA ALA A 50 -4.82 -33.10 -36.54
C ALA A 50 -5.76 -32.27 -35.65
N PHE A 51 -7.07 -32.48 -35.76
CA PHE A 51 -8.07 -31.79 -34.93
C PHE A 51 -7.96 -32.18 -33.45
N VAL A 52 -7.86 -33.47 -33.15
CA VAL A 52 -7.69 -33.99 -31.78
C VAL A 52 -6.36 -33.53 -31.19
N GLY A 53 -5.26 -33.58 -31.96
CA GLY A 53 -3.95 -33.10 -31.52
C GLY A 53 -3.95 -31.61 -31.18
N ASN A 54 -4.58 -30.77 -32.03
CA ASN A 54 -4.72 -29.34 -31.77
C ASN A 54 -5.61 -29.06 -30.54
N LEU A 55 -6.69 -29.82 -30.35
CA LEU A 55 -7.56 -29.68 -29.19
C LEU A 55 -6.83 -30.04 -27.89
N ILE A 56 -6.10 -31.16 -27.86
CA ILE A 56 -5.29 -31.56 -26.70
C ILE A 56 -4.21 -30.51 -26.41
N PHE A 57 -3.50 -30.02 -27.44
CA PHE A 57 -2.49 -28.99 -27.26
C PHE A 57 -3.08 -27.69 -26.67
N ARG A 58 -4.24 -27.23 -27.16
CA ARG A 58 -4.92 -26.06 -26.61
C ARG A 58 -5.35 -26.27 -25.16
N LEU A 59 -5.91 -27.44 -24.83
CA LEU A 59 -6.30 -27.78 -23.46
C LEU A 59 -5.09 -27.82 -22.51
N LEU A 60 -3.96 -28.35 -22.97
CA LEU A 60 -2.71 -28.35 -22.19
C LEU A 60 -2.17 -26.94 -21.96
N VAL A 61 -2.17 -26.08 -22.99
CA VAL A 61 -1.74 -24.68 -22.85
C VAL A 61 -2.64 -23.92 -21.87
N VAL A 62 -3.96 -24.12 -21.94
CA VAL A 62 -4.91 -23.54 -20.99
C VAL A 62 -4.65 -24.07 -19.58
N ALA A 63 -4.47 -25.38 -19.40
CA ALA A 63 -4.20 -25.99 -18.11
C ALA A 63 -2.90 -25.48 -17.47
N VAL A 64 -1.81 -25.37 -18.24
CA VAL A 64 -0.53 -24.80 -17.78
C VAL A 64 -0.68 -23.33 -17.40
N SER A 65 -1.44 -22.55 -18.17
CA SER A 65 -1.67 -21.13 -17.89
C SER A 65 -2.48 -20.92 -16.60
N ILE A 66 -3.52 -21.74 -16.40
CA ILE A 66 -4.32 -21.72 -15.17
C ILE A 66 -3.44 -22.12 -13.98
N PHE A 67 -2.68 -23.21 -14.09
CA PHE A 67 -1.81 -23.69 -13.03
C PHE A 67 -0.75 -22.66 -12.63
N ALA A 68 -0.09 -22.02 -13.61
CA ALA A 68 0.87 -20.95 -13.37
C ALA A 68 0.23 -19.74 -12.66
N THR A 69 -0.99 -19.38 -13.06
CA THR A 69 -1.73 -18.27 -12.43
C THR A 69 -2.09 -18.59 -10.98
N VAL A 70 -2.58 -19.80 -10.69
CA VAL A 70 -2.92 -20.24 -9.34
C VAL A 70 -1.69 -20.27 -8.43
N ILE A 71 -0.56 -20.79 -8.90
CA ILE A 71 0.71 -20.77 -8.15
C ILE A 71 1.14 -19.33 -7.86
N SER A 72 1.12 -18.46 -8.87
CA SER A 72 1.46 -17.03 -8.71
C SER A 72 0.57 -16.32 -7.68
N TYR A 73 -0.73 -16.64 -7.65
CA TYR A 73 -1.66 -16.08 -6.69
C TYR A 73 -1.40 -16.58 -5.26
N ASN A 74 -1.21 -17.90 -5.08
CA ASN A 74 -0.93 -18.48 -3.76
C ASN A 74 0.40 -17.98 -3.17
N LEU A 75 1.46 -17.89 -3.99
CA LEU A 75 2.74 -17.32 -3.57
C LEU A 75 2.62 -15.85 -3.14
N ARG A 76 1.86 -15.04 -3.89
CA ARG A 76 1.62 -13.63 -3.52
C ARG A 76 0.88 -13.49 -2.19
N HIS A 77 -0.04 -14.40 -1.88
CA HIS A 77 -0.78 -14.35 -0.62
C HIS A 77 0.09 -14.73 0.58
N GLU A 78 0.85 -15.82 0.50
CA GLU A 78 1.75 -16.20 1.60
C GLU A 78 2.79 -15.09 1.87
N VAL A 79 3.36 -14.50 0.81
CA VAL A 79 4.28 -13.37 0.92
C VAL A 79 3.57 -12.13 1.49
N ALA A 80 2.35 -11.82 1.07
CA ALA A 80 1.61 -10.67 1.59
C ALA A 80 1.26 -10.82 3.07
N ILE A 81 0.91 -12.03 3.52
CA ILE A 81 0.65 -12.33 4.94
C ILE A 81 1.93 -12.20 5.76
N ALA A 82 3.06 -12.76 5.27
CA ALA A 82 4.34 -12.65 5.95
C ALA A 82 4.83 -11.19 6.07
N ILE A 83 4.71 -10.40 5.00
CA ILE A 83 5.02 -8.96 5.01
C ILE A 83 4.09 -8.22 5.99
N TYR A 84 2.81 -8.56 6.00
CA TYR A 84 1.84 -7.92 6.88
C TYR A 84 2.18 -8.13 8.36
N ASP A 85 2.53 -9.36 8.77
CA ASP A 85 2.90 -9.66 10.15
C ASP A 85 4.20 -8.97 10.56
N GLU A 86 5.23 -8.96 9.70
CA GLU A 86 6.48 -8.26 9.95
C GLU A 86 6.28 -6.74 10.10
N VAL A 87 5.45 -6.13 9.23
CA VAL A 87 5.09 -4.71 9.34
C VAL A 87 4.30 -4.47 10.64
N LYS A 88 3.37 -5.34 11.02
CA LYS A 88 2.57 -5.22 12.24
C LYS A 88 3.42 -5.29 13.51
N THR A 89 4.47 -6.11 13.54
CA THR A 89 5.39 -6.20 14.68
C THR A 89 6.40 -5.06 14.73
N ASN A 90 6.81 -4.53 13.56
CA ASN A 90 7.83 -3.49 13.46
C ASN A 90 7.26 -2.06 13.52
N VAL A 91 5.97 -1.88 13.23
CA VAL A 91 5.27 -0.65 13.58
C VAL A 91 5.04 -0.67 15.09
N GLN A 92 5.90 0.03 15.83
CA GLN A 92 5.61 0.32 17.23
C GLN A 92 4.23 0.94 17.31
N ALA A 93 3.29 0.25 17.97
CA ALA A 93 1.98 0.76 18.25
C ALA A 93 2.13 2.05 19.04
N GLN A 94 2.10 3.19 18.35
CA GLN A 94 1.90 4.46 19.03
C GLN A 94 0.51 4.32 19.67
N PRO A 95 0.41 4.39 21.02
CA PRO A 95 -0.89 4.31 21.66
C PRO A 95 -1.79 5.35 21.00
N ALA A 96 -2.99 4.93 20.60
CA ALA A 96 -3.96 5.81 19.98
C ALA A 96 -4.00 7.12 20.80
N PRO A 97 -3.87 8.29 20.14
CA PRO A 97 -3.79 9.54 20.87
C PRO A 97 -5.02 9.66 21.75
N LYS A 98 -4.83 9.83 23.07
CA LYS A 98 -5.96 10.11 23.96
C LYS A 98 -6.58 11.42 23.49
N ILE A 99 -7.77 11.32 22.89
CA ILE A 99 -8.53 12.46 22.41
C ILE A 99 -9.17 13.11 23.64
N TYR A 100 -8.62 14.24 24.04
CA TYR A 100 -9.24 15.10 25.04
C TYR A 100 -10.29 15.96 24.32
N GLY A 101 -11.34 16.38 25.04
CA GLY A 101 -12.32 17.34 24.49
C GLY A 101 -11.59 18.54 23.88
N THR A 102 -11.94 18.91 22.65
CA THR A 102 -11.23 19.95 21.90
C THR A 102 -11.18 21.25 22.69
N SER A 103 -9.97 21.77 22.90
CA SER A 103 -9.74 22.95 23.71
C SER A 103 -8.80 23.92 23.00
N ARG A 104 -9.05 25.22 23.14
CA ARG A 104 -8.17 26.25 22.61
C ARG A 104 -6.93 26.36 23.50
N THR A 105 -5.76 26.28 22.88
CA THR A 105 -4.47 26.47 23.54
C THR A 105 -3.83 27.75 23.03
N ASN A 106 -3.60 28.74 23.88
CA ASN A 106 -2.93 29.98 23.49
C ASN A 106 -1.41 29.77 23.52
N TRP A 107 -0.78 29.70 22.35
CA TRP A 107 0.66 29.50 22.25
C TRP A 107 1.34 30.66 21.56
N GLU A 108 2.31 31.27 22.24
CA GLU A 108 3.03 32.43 21.74
C GLU A 108 4.33 32.04 21.04
N PHE A 109 4.55 32.57 19.85
CA PHE A 109 5.81 32.42 19.13
C PHE A 109 6.55 33.75 19.10
N CYS A 110 7.75 33.81 19.67
CA CYS A 110 8.56 35.02 19.74
C CYS A 110 9.77 34.93 18.82
N ASN A 111 9.96 35.93 17.95
CA ASN A 111 11.13 36.00 17.09
C ASN A 111 12.30 36.71 17.83
N HIS A 112 13.11 35.92 18.53
CA HIS A 112 14.35 36.36 19.19
C HIS A 112 15.60 36.02 18.37
N SER A 113 15.43 35.74 17.08
CA SER A 113 16.53 35.49 16.14
C SER A 113 17.13 36.81 15.65
N ASN A 114 18.27 36.73 14.97
CA ASN A 114 18.81 37.90 14.27
C ASN A 114 18.06 38.22 12.94
N LYS A 115 17.08 37.40 12.55
CA LYS A 115 16.37 37.51 11.27
C LYS A 115 15.24 38.54 11.32
N PRO A 116 15.07 39.35 10.25
CA PRO A 116 14.08 40.44 10.24
C PRO A 116 12.64 39.94 10.29
N LYS A 117 12.35 38.80 9.65
CA LYS A 117 11.03 38.17 9.56
C LYS A 117 11.17 36.66 9.65
N VAL A 118 10.23 36.03 10.35
CA VAL A 118 10.07 34.57 10.38
C VAL A 118 8.63 34.23 10.05
N SER A 119 8.45 33.36 9.06
CA SER A 119 7.14 32.81 8.68
C SER A 119 6.91 31.50 9.43
N ILE A 120 5.74 31.32 10.01
CA ILE A 120 5.38 30.13 10.78
C ILE A 120 4.14 29.44 10.23
N ALA A 121 4.13 28.12 10.31
CA ALA A 121 3.00 27.25 10.07
C ALA A 121 2.83 26.31 11.28
N ILE A 122 1.60 25.90 11.57
CA ILE A 122 1.29 24.98 12.67
C ILE A 122 0.42 23.84 12.17
N SER A 123 0.53 22.69 12.83
CA SER A 123 -0.37 21.56 12.62
C SER A 123 -0.85 21.00 13.95
N TYR A 124 -2.14 20.74 14.06
CA TYR A 124 -2.79 20.29 15.28
C TYR A 124 -3.94 19.33 14.98
N LEU A 125 -4.23 18.45 15.93
CA LEU A 125 -5.35 17.53 15.84
C LEU A 125 -6.62 18.20 16.36
N ASN A 126 -7.66 18.33 15.55
CA ASN A 126 -8.95 18.90 15.93
C ASN A 126 -10.06 17.88 15.63
N ASN A 127 -10.79 17.44 16.67
CA ASN A 127 -11.87 16.46 16.54
C ASN A 127 -11.47 15.21 15.74
N GLY A 128 -10.26 14.69 15.95
CA GLY A 128 -9.74 13.51 15.22
C GLY A 128 -9.15 13.79 13.83
N ASN A 129 -9.28 15.01 13.31
CA ASN A 129 -8.70 15.40 12.02
C ASN A 129 -7.44 16.23 12.21
N TRP A 130 -6.38 15.88 11.49
CA TRP A 130 -5.19 16.73 11.42
C TRP A 130 -5.46 17.95 10.57
N ILE A 131 -5.12 19.12 11.09
CA ILE A 131 -5.26 20.39 10.40
C ILE A 131 -3.90 21.07 10.39
N SER A 132 -3.45 21.50 9.22
CA SER A 132 -2.22 22.27 9.03
C SER A 132 -2.58 23.64 8.46
N GLU A 133 -2.09 24.72 9.07
CA GLU A 133 -2.35 26.09 8.62
C GLU A 133 -1.13 27.00 8.78
N GLY A 134 -1.08 28.04 7.96
CA GLY A 134 0.01 29.00 7.86
C GLY A 134 -0.30 30.00 6.75
N TRP A 135 0.56 30.95 6.39
CA TRP A 135 1.74 31.41 7.09
C TRP A 135 1.39 32.62 7.95
N TRP A 136 1.89 32.67 9.19
CA TRP A 136 1.93 33.91 9.96
C TRP A 136 3.34 34.46 9.99
N VAL A 137 3.48 35.77 9.82
CA VAL A 137 4.78 36.44 9.81
C VAL A 137 5.02 37.11 11.16
N ILE A 138 6.20 36.90 11.71
CA ILE A 138 6.65 37.46 12.99
C ILE A 138 7.90 38.30 12.75
N ASN A 139 7.78 39.62 12.93
CA ASN A 139 8.91 40.53 12.81
C ASN A 139 9.89 40.35 13.98
N ARG A 140 11.16 40.72 13.77
CA ARG A 140 12.21 40.66 14.80
C ARG A 140 11.79 41.34 16.10
N GLY A 141 12.02 40.68 17.23
CA GLY A 141 11.68 41.17 18.56
C GLY A 141 10.17 41.23 18.86
N LYS A 142 9.33 40.69 17.97
CA LYS A 142 7.88 40.60 18.19
C LYS A 142 7.46 39.16 18.45
N CYS A 143 6.32 39.04 19.10
CA CYS A 143 5.67 37.77 19.36
C CYS A 143 4.30 37.70 18.68
N LYS A 144 3.85 36.49 18.37
CA LYS A 144 2.54 36.21 17.81
C LYS A 144 1.89 35.06 18.56
N THR A 145 0.73 35.32 19.15
CA THR A 145 -0.10 34.28 19.76
C THR A 145 -0.93 33.58 18.70
N LEU A 146 -0.79 32.26 18.63
CA LEU A 146 -1.62 31.36 17.84
C LEU A 146 -2.46 30.51 18.80
N SER A 147 -3.72 30.30 18.47
CA SER A 147 -4.67 29.60 19.35
C SER A 147 -5.23 28.33 18.69
N PRO A 148 -4.41 27.28 18.44
CA PRO A 148 -4.90 26.03 17.89
C PRO A 148 -6.00 25.43 18.78
N SER A 149 -7.10 25.05 18.14
CA SER A 149 -8.18 24.31 18.77
C SER A 149 -7.86 22.83 18.67
N THR A 150 -7.15 22.31 19.68
CA THR A 150 -6.62 20.95 19.64
C THR A 150 -7.29 20.03 20.64
N SER A 151 -7.48 18.78 20.22
CA SER A 151 -7.94 17.65 21.02
C SER A 151 -6.76 16.83 21.59
N ASN A 152 -5.52 17.25 21.33
CA ASN A 152 -4.31 16.55 21.73
C ASN A 152 -3.40 17.45 22.58
N ARG A 153 -2.55 16.85 23.43
CA ARG A 153 -1.49 17.58 24.15
C ARG A 153 -0.32 17.99 23.25
N TYR A 154 -0.29 17.47 22.03
CA TYR A 154 0.75 17.73 21.05
C TYR A 154 0.21 18.56 19.90
N PHE A 155 1.01 19.54 19.50
CA PHE A 155 0.88 20.17 18.20
C PHE A 155 2.28 20.39 17.62
N TYR A 156 2.34 20.72 16.34
CA TYR A 156 3.56 20.82 15.58
C TYR A 156 3.68 22.20 14.98
N TYR A 157 4.91 22.70 14.83
CA TYR A 157 5.16 23.94 14.11
C TYR A 157 6.34 23.82 13.16
N TYR A 158 6.32 24.62 12.10
CA TYR A 158 7.42 24.81 11.19
C TYR A 158 7.65 26.32 11.03
N ALA A 159 8.86 26.79 11.24
CA ALA A 159 9.20 28.20 11.03
C ALA A 159 10.35 28.35 10.04
N ASN A 160 10.30 29.36 9.19
CA ASN A 160 11.31 29.62 8.16
C ASN A 160 11.52 31.14 7.99
N SER A 161 12.78 31.58 7.93
CA SER A 161 13.17 32.95 7.61
C SER A 161 13.72 33.12 6.18
N GLY A 162 13.64 32.08 5.35
CA GLY A 162 14.33 31.95 4.07
C GLY A 162 15.67 31.22 4.19
N ASN A 163 16.50 31.64 5.15
CA ASN A 163 17.86 31.10 5.34
C ASN A 163 17.99 30.17 6.55
N ILE A 164 17.15 30.37 7.57
CA ILE A 164 17.12 29.54 8.78
C ILE A 164 15.75 28.89 8.90
N VAL A 165 15.78 27.61 9.24
CA VAL A 165 14.60 26.79 9.46
C VAL A 165 14.58 26.32 10.91
N TRP A 166 13.44 26.52 11.58
CA TRP A 166 13.12 25.89 12.86
C TRP A 166 12.15 24.74 12.59
N GLY A 167 12.72 23.58 12.32
CA GLY A 167 12.01 22.32 12.06
C GLY A 167 12.35 21.25 13.10
N GLY A 168 11.69 20.10 12.96
CA GLY A 168 11.95 18.90 13.76
C GLY A 168 12.03 17.68 12.87
N ASP A 169 11.32 16.61 13.25
CA ASP A 169 11.41 15.31 12.58
C ASP A 169 10.10 14.83 11.97
N THR A 170 8.99 15.52 12.24
CA THR A 170 7.65 15.09 11.79
C THR A 170 7.32 15.69 10.44
N SER A 171 7.25 14.87 9.40
CA SER A 171 6.89 15.31 8.05
C SER A 171 5.40 15.64 7.95
N ILE A 172 5.07 16.90 7.68
CA ILE A 172 3.69 17.38 7.53
C ILE A 172 3.62 18.28 6.30
N CYS A 173 2.47 18.29 5.67
CA CYS A 173 2.24 19.01 4.42
C CYS A 173 1.87 20.46 4.69
N LEU A 174 2.41 21.34 3.85
CA LEU A 174 2.13 22.77 3.87
C LEU A 174 2.12 23.33 2.45
N HIS A 175 1.52 24.50 2.28
CA HIS A 175 1.66 25.25 1.04
C HIS A 175 2.92 26.12 1.11
N GLU A 176 3.82 26.03 0.13
CA GLU A 176 5.15 26.65 0.24
C GLU A 176 5.17 28.18 0.31
N HIS A 177 4.24 28.87 -0.37
CA HIS A 177 4.31 30.32 -0.57
C HIS A 177 3.07 31.11 -0.15
N LYS A 178 1.90 30.47 -0.04
CA LYS A 178 0.63 31.15 0.22
C LYS A 178 0.07 30.78 1.58
N LYS A 179 -0.73 31.67 2.15
CA LYS A 179 -1.55 31.35 3.33
C LYS A 179 -2.49 30.20 2.99
N PHE A 180 -2.58 29.21 3.87
CA PHE A 180 -3.29 27.96 3.66
C PHE A 180 -3.90 27.44 4.96
N ARG A 181 -4.88 26.55 4.80
CA ARG A 181 -5.43 25.71 5.84
C ARG A 181 -5.93 24.42 5.20
N ILE A 182 -5.25 23.32 5.49
CA ILE A 182 -5.50 22.00 4.90
C ILE A 182 -5.75 20.96 5.99
N GLY A 183 -6.53 19.94 5.65
CA GLY A 183 -6.73 18.77 6.49
C GLY A 183 -5.70 17.68 6.19
N ASP A 184 -6.13 16.44 6.27
CA ASP A 184 -5.41 15.30 5.70
C ASP A 184 -5.62 15.30 4.19
N ILE A 185 -4.55 15.52 3.43
CA ILE A 185 -4.57 15.63 1.96
C ILE A 185 -3.39 14.87 1.39
N ASP A 186 -3.49 14.48 0.11
CA ASP A 186 -2.31 14.06 -0.63
C ASP A 186 -1.34 15.24 -0.83
N CYS A 187 -0.05 14.99 -0.58
CA CYS A 187 0.98 16.01 -0.50
C CYS A 187 1.69 16.19 -1.82
N SER A 188 0.88 16.43 -2.84
CA SER A 188 1.30 16.72 -4.20
C SER A 188 1.38 18.24 -4.41
N PRO A 189 2.19 18.73 -5.38
CA PRO A 189 2.24 20.14 -5.73
C PRO A 189 0.83 20.73 -5.93
N PRO A 190 0.50 21.89 -5.34
CA PRO A 190 1.39 22.93 -4.80
C PRO A 190 1.80 22.76 -3.32
N TYR A 191 1.52 21.61 -2.71
CA TYR A 191 1.91 21.30 -1.34
C TYR A 191 3.25 20.57 -1.28
N ALA A 192 3.97 20.75 -0.17
CA ALA A 192 5.25 20.09 0.06
C ALA A 192 5.35 19.59 1.49
N LEU A 193 6.00 18.44 1.65
CA LEU A 193 6.37 17.89 2.96
C LEU A 193 7.51 18.70 3.57
N ARG A 194 7.31 19.16 4.80
CA ARG A 194 8.35 19.81 5.61
C ARG A 194 8.40 19.18 6.99
N LYS A 195 9.56 19.24 7.64
CA LYS A 195 9.76 18.63 8.95
C LYS A 195 9.37 19.60 10.07
N PHE A 196 8.19 19.41 10.64
CA PHE A 196 7.70 20.20 11.75
C PHE A 196 8.32 19.73 13.08
N LYS A 197 8.48 20.67 14.00
CA LYS A 197 8.92 20.44 15.37
C LYS A 197 7.72 20.22 16.28
N LYS A 198 7.78 19.13 17.05
CA LYS A 198 6.77 18.78 18.05
C LYS A 198 6.84 19.69 19.27
N VAL A 199 5.70 20.15 19.72
CA VAL A 199 5.52 20.85 21.00
C VAL A 199 4.62 20.00 21.89
N ASP A 200 5.09 19.75 23.12
CA ASP A 200 4.30 19.11 24.17
C ASP A 200 3.75 20.20 25.10
N THR A 201 2.44 20.41 25.09
CA THR A 201 1.79 21.38 25.97
C THR A 201 1.77 20.90 27.42
N LYS A 202 2.07 19.62 27.69
CA LYS A 202 1.93 18.97 28.99
C LYS A 202 0.54 19.16 29.59
N GLY A 203 -0.48 19.28 28.74
CA GLY A 203 -1.87 19.54 29.15
C GLY A 203 -2.18 21.00 29.51
N LYS A 204 -1.22 21.92 29.38
CA LYS A 204 -1.45 23.36 29.60
C LYS A 204 -2.18 23.97 28.42
N ARG A 205 -3.08 24.93 28.68
CA ARG A 205 -3.78 25.74 27.66
C ARG A 205 -3.02 27.02 27.27
N GLY A 206 -1.75 27.11 27.67
CA GLY A 206 -0.94 28.31 27.54
C GLY A 206 0.55 27.98 27.52
N GLY A 207 1.32 28.71 26.72
CA GLY A 207 2.78 28.62 26.71
C GLY A 207 3.39 29.42 25.57
N GLY A 208 4.68 29.21 25.32
CA GLY A 208 5.36 29.88 24.24
C GLY A 208 6.64 29.21 23.79
N THR A 209 7.07 29.57 22.58
CA THR A 209 8.28 29.10 21.92
C THR A 209 9.09 30.30 21.44
N ASN A 210 10.35 30.37 21.88
CA ASN A 210 11.30 31.34 21.37
C ASN A 210 12.01 30.79 20.13
N LEU A 211 11.93 31.52 19.03
CA LEU A 211 12.67 31.25 17.81
C LEU A 211 14.01 31.99 17.93
N THR A 212 15.06 31.25 18.28
CA THR A 212 16.40 31.77 18.51
C THR A 212 17.37 31.32 17.42
N GLY A 213 18.52 32.00 17.33
CA GLY A 213 19.61 31.62 16.44
C GLY A 213 19.81 32.55 15.26
N GLY A 214 20.94 32.36 14.59
CA GLY A 214 21.40 33.14 13.45
C GLY A 214 22.57 34.03 13.74
#